data_AF-D3Y427-F1
#
_entry.id   AF-D3Y427-F1
#
_cell.length_a   1.000
_cell.length_b   1.000
_cell.length_c   1.000
_cell.angle_alpha   90.00
_cell.angle_beta   90.00
_cell.angle_gamma   90.00
#
_symmetry.space_group_name_H-M   'P 1'
#
loop_
_entity.id
_entity.type
_entity.pdbx_description
1 polymer ?
#
loop_
_entity_poly.entity_id
_entity_poly.type
_entity_poly.pdbx_seq_one_letter_code
_entity_poly.pdbx_strand_id
1 'polypeptide(L)' 'MACCLNMCGAVHCSDIALLGYHRKPPVIDHEVLDALCEIPLVIAACPTAAISPTKTEDGKKSVKIKEERCMFCGNCYT' A
#
# COMPACT_ATOMS: atom_id res chain seq x y z
N MET A 1 -8.68 6.42 -19.14
CA MET A 1 -7.64 5.44 -18.75
C MET A 1 -6.98 5.96 -17.48
N ALA A 2 -6.80 5.10 -16.48
CA ALA A 2 -6.09 5.44 -15.24
C ALA A 2 -4.95 4.45 -15.05
N CYS A 3 -3.79 4.97 -14.68
CA CYS A 3 -2.58 4.17 -14.50
C CYS A 3 -2.57 3.35 -13.19
N CYS A 4 -3.38 3.74 -12.19
CA CYS A 4 -3.52 3.04 -10.91
C CYS A 4 -4.93 3.24 -10.32
N LEU A 5 -5.18 2.62 -9.16
CA LEU A 5 -6.47 2.63 -8.48
C LEU A 5 -6.86 3.98 -7.85
N ASN A 6 -5.98 4.98 -7.86
CA ASN A 6 -6.37 6.35 -7.53
C ASN A 6 -7.34 6.93 -8.57
N MET A 7 -7.49 6.27 -9.73
CA MET A 7 -8.53 6.53 -10.73
C MET A 7 -8.64 8.01 -11.15
N CYS A 8 -7.52 8.74 -11.20
CA CYS A 8 -7.50 10.16 -11.56
C CYS A 8 -8.22 10.40 -12.90
N GLY A 9 -9.26 11.23 -12.88
CA GLY A 9 -10.16 11.47 -14.02
C GLY A 9 -11.51 10.77 -13.85
N ALA A 10 -12.11 10.33 -14.97
CA ALA A 10 -13.49 9.82 -15.03
C ALA A 10 -13.57 8.29 -15.23
N VAL A 11 -12.50 7.55 -14.93
CA VAL A 11 -12.43 6.09 -15.20
C VAL A 11 -13.49 5.30 -14.44
N HIS A 12 -13.91 5.78 -13.27
CA HIS A 12 -14.93 5.16 -12.45
C HIS A 12 -16.37 5.35 -12.97
N CYS A 13 -16.59 6.24 -13.94
CA CYS A 13 -17.91 6.57 -14.50
C CYS A 13 -17.95 6.61 -16.04
N SER A 14 -16.95 6.04 -16.71
CA SER A 14 -16.90 5.90 -18.17
C SER A 14 -17.64 4.64 -18.62
N ASP A 15 -18.28 4.65 -19.80
CA ASP A 15 -18.93 3.46 -20.38
C ASP A 15 -17.95 2.29 -20.54
N ILE A 16 -16.69 2.59 -20.90
CA ILE A 16 -15.59 1.62 -20.97
C ILE A 16 -14.37 2.22 -20.26
N ALA A 17 -13.77 1.43 -19.37
CA ALA A 17 -12.66 1.84 -18.53
C ALA A 17 -11.41 0.97 -18.75
N LEU A 18 -10.25 1.61 -18.81
CA LEU A 18 -8.94 0.95 -18.74
C LEU A 18 -8.23 1.38 -17.45
N LEU A 19 -7.87 0.39 -16.62
CA LEU A 19 -7.31 0.58 -15.30
C LEU A 19 -6.06 -0.27 -15.10
N GLY A 20 -4.97 0.36 -14.66
CA GLY A 20 -3.77 -0.35 -14.20
C GLY A 20 -3.99 -0.99 -12.83
N TYR A 21 -3.65 -2.29 -12.70
CA TYR A 21 -3.87 -3.07 -11.49
C TYR A 21 -2.61 -3.87 -11.13
N HIS A 22 -2.14 -3.73 -9.89
CA HIS A 22 -1.02 -4.53 -9.38
C HIS A 22 -1.49 -5.92 -8.92
N ARG A 23 -0.60 -6.91 -8.96
CA ARG A 23 -0.91 -8.31 -8.58
C ARG A 23 0.07 -8.91 -7.57
N LYS A 24 0.88 -8.07 -6.94
CA LYS A 24 1.90 -8.47 -5.96
C LYS A 24 1.85 -7.52 -4.77
N PRO A 25 2.05 -8.02 -3.52
CA PRO A 25 2.24 -7.17 -2.36
C PRO A 25 3.44 -6.22 -2.55
N PRO A 26 3.46 -5.06 -1.88
CA PRO A 26 4.61 -4.19 -1.90
C PRO A 26 5.78 -4.85 -1.13
N VAL A 27 6.99 -4.62 -1.62
CA VAL A 27 8.23 -5.05 -0.95
C VAL A 27 8.55 -4.04 0.15
N ILE A 28 8.84 -4.52 1.36
CA ILE A 28 9.11 -3.66 2.51
C ILE A 28 10.62 -3.47 2.63
N ASP A 29 11.07 -2.23 2.58
CA ASP A 29 12.45 -1.87 2.90
C ASP A 29 12.55 -1.49 4.39
N HIS A 30 12.98 -2.45 5.20
CA HIS A 30 13.04 -2.30 6.65
C HIS A 30 14.15 -1.35 7.14
N GLU A 31 15.10 -0.98 6.29
CA GLU A 31 16.25 -0.15 6.69
C GLU A 31 15.89 1.33 6.76
N VAL A 32 15.05 1.79 5.81
CA VAL A 32 14.72 3.21 5.62
C VAL A 32 13.31 3.59 6.06
N LEU A 33 12.43 2.62 6.30
CA LEU A 33 11.00 2.86 6.53
C LEU A 33 10.71 3.72 7.77
N ASP A 34 11.44 3.54 8.87
CA ASP A 34 11.27 4.37 10.08
C ASP A 34 11.78 5.82 9.88
N ALA A 35 12.71 6.02 8.93
CA ALA A 35 13.27 7.34 8.64
C ALA A 35 12.43 8.13 7.64
N LEU A 36 11.74 7.45 6.71
CA LEU A 36 11.01 8.08 5.60
C LEU A 36 9.50 8.09 5.79
N CYS A 37 8.93 7.20 6.62
CA CYS A 37 7.49 7.02 6.72
C CYS A 37 6.99 7.15 8.16
N GLU A 38 5.85 7.81 8.32
CA GLU A 38 5.10 7.76 9.57
C GLU A 38 4.31 6.44 9.65
N ILE A 39 4.78 5.49 10.47
CA ILE A 39 4.15 4.16 10.66
C ILE A 39 2.62 4.24 10.83
N PRO A 40 2.04 5.17 11.62
CA PRO A 40 0.59 5.27 11.76
C PRO A 40 -0.14 5.59 10.45
N LEU A 41 0.45 6.43 9.59
CA LEU A 41 -0.13 6.77 8.28
C LEU A 41 -0.10 5.56 7.35
N VAL A 42 1.01 4.82 7.32
CA VAL A 42 1.14 3.61 6.49
C VAL A 42 0.09 2.57 6.89
N ILE A 43 -0.15 2.39 8.19
CA ILE A 43 -1.19 1.47 8.70
C ILE A 43 -2.59 1.98 8.32
N ALA A 44 -2.87 3.26 8.55
CA ALA A 44 -4.17 3.87 8.26
C ALA A 44 -4.51 3.91 6.76
N ALA A 45 -3.49 3.97 5.89
CA ALA A 45 -3.66 3.95 4.45
C ALA A 45 -4.20 2.61 3.91
N CYS A 46 -4.16 1.52 4.69
CA CYS A 46 -4.60 0.22 4.22
C CYS A 46 -6.11 0.02 4.38
N PRO A 47 -6.91 -0.01 3.30
CA PRO A 47 -8.37 -0.16 3.40
C PRO A 47 -8.80 -1.55 3.89
N THR A 48 -7.98 -2.58 3.67
CA THR A 48 -8.26 -3.96 4.12
C THR A 48 -7.63 -4.30 5.46
N ALA A 49 -6.96 -3.33 6.12
CA ALA A 49 -6.19 -3.53 7.35
C ALA A 49 -5.22 -4.73 7.30
N ALA A 50 -4.53 -4.88 6.16
CA ALA A 50 -3.51 -5.90 5.94
C ALA A 50 -2.16 -5.56 6.62
N ILE A 51 -1.96 -4.28 6.96
CA ILE A 51 -0.70 -3.77 7.52
C ILE A 51 -0.81 -3.76 9.05
N SER A 52 0.24 -4.21 9.74
CA SER A 52 0.32 -4.18 11.19
C SER A 52 1.70 -3.68 11.64
N PRO A 53 1.81 -3.04 12.81
CA PRO A 53 3.10 -2.63 13.34
C PRO A 53 3.94 -3.86 13.69
N THR A 54 5.24 -3.77 13.43
CA THR A 54 6.24 -4.76 13.85
C THR A 54 7.54 -4.05 14.25
N LYS A 55 8.50 -4.80 14.79
CA LYS A 55 9.86 -4.34 15.02
C LYS A 55 10.82 -5.24 14.27
N THR A 56 11.87 -4.67 13.69
CA THR A 56 12.97 -5.42 13.09
C THR A 56 13.84 -6.04 14.20
N GLU A 57 14.71 -6.99 13.88
CA GLU A 57 15.62 -7.62 14.85
C GLU A 57 16.53 -6.60 15.55
N ASP A 58 16.89 -5.51 14.85
CA ASP A 58 17.65 -4.37 15.37
C ASP A 58 16.81 -3.39 16.23
N GLY A 59 15.54 -3.70 16.50
CA GLY A 59 14.65 -2.90 17.35
C GLY A 59 14.03 -1.66 16.69
N LYS A 60 14.34 -1.39 15.41
CA LYS A 60 13.72 -0.32 14.62
C LYS A 60 12.23 -0.56 14.38
N LYS A 61 11.44 0.51 14.29
CA LYS A 61 10.00 0.38 13.99
C LYS A 61 9.83 -0.01 12.53
N SER A 62 8.91 -0.92 12.28
CA SER A 62 8.66 -1.44 10.94
C SER A 62 7.18 -1.84 10.81
N VAL A 63 6.79 -2.30 9.62
CA VAL A 63 5.47 -2.85 9.35
C VAL A 63 5.57 -4.28 8.81
N LYS A 64 4.53 -5.08 9.07
CA LYS A 64 4.33 -6.39 8.46
C LYS A 64 3.05 -6.38 7.63
N ILE A 65 3.05 -7.12 6.53
CA ILE A 65 1.91 -7.21 5.60
C ILE A 65 1.39 -8.65 5.62
N LYS A 66 0.09 -8.78 5.86
CA LYS A 66 -0.65 -10.03 5.69
C LYS A 66 -1.07 -10.16 4.24
N GLU A 67 -0.35 -10.96 3.47
CA GLU A 67 -0.58 -11.12 2.03
C GLU A 67 -2.00 -11.59 1.72
N GLU A 68 -2.58 -12.43 2.57
CA GLU A 68 -3.94 -12.95 2.43
C GLU A 68 -5.03 -11.86 2.50
N ARG A 69 -4.72 -10.69 3.07
CA ARG A 69 -5.61 -9.52 3.14
C ARG A 69 -5.22 -8.42 2.17
N CYS A 70 -4.06 -8.50 1.53
CA CYS A 70 -3.57 -7.46 0.62
C CYS A 70 -4.26 -7.57 -0.74
N MET A 71 -4.84 -6.47 -1.21
CA MET A 71 -5.48 -6.38 -2.53
C MET A 71 -4.69 -5.51 -3.53
N PHE A 72 -3.41 -5.24 -3.22
CA PHE A 72 -2.46 -4.59 -4.13
C PHE A 72 -2.87 -3.19 -4.62
N CYS A 73 -3.67 -2.44 -3.84
CA CYS A 73 -4.06 -1.07 -4.22
C CYS A 73 -2.90 -0.08 -4.32
N GLY A 74 -1.75 -0.36 -3.69
CA GLY A 74 -0.60 0.54 -3.67
C GLY A 74 -0.74 1.75 -2.75
N ASN A 75 -1.85 1.92 -2.04
CA ASN A 75 -2.10 3.14 -1.25
C ASN A 75 -1.10 3.38 -0.10
N CYS A 76 -0.45 2.33 0.39
CA CYS A 76 0.62 2.45 1.38
C CYS A 76 1.97 2.91 0.80
N TYR A 77 2.08 3.01 -0.53
CA TYR A 77 3.25 3.50 -1.25
C TYR A 77 3.01 4.88 -1.90
N THR A 78 1.78 5.42 -1.78
CA THR A 78 1.44 6.80 -2.16
C THR A 78 2.01 7.76 -1.13
#